data_AF-A0A661HMX1-F1
#
_entry.id   AF-A0A661HMX1-F1
#
_cell.length_a   1.000
_cell.length_b   1.000
_cell.length_c   1.000
_cell.angle_alpha   90.00
_cell.angle_beta   90.00
_cell.angle_gamma   90.00
#
_symmetry.space_group_name_H-M   'P 1'
#
loop_
_entity.id
_entity.type
_entity.pdbx_description
1 polymer ?
#
loop_
_entity_poly.entity_id
_entity_poly.type
_entity_poly.pdbx_seq_one_letter_code
_entity_poly.pdbx_strand_id
1 'polypeptide(L)' 'MKSVVKTSQVNPLEIENGFKRGLESAEHVFYVPISTGLSSTYSTASAIAAKPEFKGKVTIYDSHYITP' A
#
# COMPACT_ATOMS: atom_id res chain seq x y z
N MET A 1 -6.10 4.85 -34.50
CA MET A 1 -5.75 3.90 -33.42
C MET A 1 -6.16 4.54 -32.10
N LYS A 2 -7.14 4.00 -31.36
CA LYS A 2 -7.48 4.52 -30.02
C LYS A 2 -6.36 4.12 -29.05
N SER A 3 -5.74 5.07 -28.35
CA SER A 3 -4.75 4.74 -27.32
C SER A 3 -5.46 4.05 -26.15
N VAL A 4 -4.97 2.86 -25.77
CA VAL A 4 -5.45 2.16 -24.57
C VAL A 4 -4.96 2.94 -23.35
N VAL A 5 -5.88 3.33 -22.47
CA VAL A 5 -5.56 3.97 -21.19
C VAL A 5 -4.82 2.94 -20.32
N LYS A 6 -3.70 3.36 -19.70
CA LYS A 6 -2.89 2.54 -18.82
C LYS A 6 -2.90 3.12 -17.42
N THR A 7 -2.81 2.23 -16.43
CA THR A 7 -2.64 2.59 -15.02
C THR A 7 -1.31 2.04 -14.51
N SER A 8 -0.86 2.55 -13.37
CA SER A 8 0.34 2.12 -12.68
C SER A 8 0.04 1.90 -11.21
N GLN A 9 0.84 1.06 -10.56
CA GLN A 9 0.84 0.94 -9.10
C GLN A 9 1.24 2.25 -8.43
N VAL A 10 0.94 2.37 -7.14
CA VAL A 10 1.40 3.49 -6.31
C VAL A 10 2.92 3.49 -6.20
N ASN A 11 3.54 4.67 -6.19
CA ASN A 11 4.97 4.81 -6.00
C ASN A 11 5.37 4.29 -4.59
N PRO A 12 6.38 3.40 -4.47
CA PRO A 12 6.84 2.89 -3.19
C PRO A 12 7.20 3.99 -2.16
N LEU A 13 7.80 5.10 -2.60
CA LEU A 13 8.14 6.21 -1.71
C LEU A 13 6.90 6.90 -1.12
N GLU A 14 5.81 6.99 -1.88
CA GLU A 14 4.56 7.58 -1.39
C GLU A 14 3.89 6.68 -0.35
N ILE A 15 3.97 5.37 -0.52
CA ILE A 15 3.48 4.40 0.48
C ILE A 15 4.28 4.55 1.78
N GLU A 16 5.62 4.59 1.69
CA GLU A 16 6.51 4.75 2.84
C GLU A 16 6.28 6.07 3.58
N ASN A 17 6.16 7.18 2.83
CA ASN A 17 5.83 8.49 3.41
C ASN A 17 4.43 8.49 4.04
N GLY A 18 3.47 7.77 3.47
CA GLY A 18 2.16 7.53 4.08
C GLY A 18 2.26 6.87 5.45
N PHE A 19 3.06 5.81 5.58
CA PHE A 19 3.27 5.13 6.86
C PHE A 19 3.95 6.04 7.89
N LYS A 20 5.00 6.77 7.49
CA LYS A 20 5.69 7.73 8.37
C LYS A 20 4.73 8.78 8.91
N ARG A 21 3.95 9.42 8.03
CA ARG A 21 2.94 10.42 8.41
C ARG A 21 1.85 9.85 9.32
N GLY A 22 1.37 8.64 9.06
CA GLY A 22 0.38 8.00 9.93
C GLY A 22 0.92 7.78 11.35
N LEU A 23 2.17 7.33 11.44
CA LEU A 23 2.84 7.06 12.71
C LEU A 23 3.27 8.33 13.48
N GLU A 24 3.17 9.52 12.89
CA GLU A 24 3.37 10.78 13.62
C GLU A 24 2.23 11.05 14.62
N SER A 25 1.03 10.51 14.38
CA SER A 25 -0.17 10.80 15.16
C SER A 25 -0.91 9.56 15.67
N ALA A 26 -0.47 8.35 15.30
CA ALA A 26 -1.05 7.09 15.71
C ALA A 26 0.02 6.07 16.10
N GLU A 27 -0.33 5.14 16.99
CA GLU A 27 0.57 4.05 17.40
C GLU A 27 0.73 2.98 16.30
N HIS A 28 -0.28 2.83 15.44
CA HIS A 28 -0.32 1.80 14.40
C HIS A 28 -1.07 2.26 13.15
N VAL A 29 -0.62 1.82 11.98
CA VAL A 29 -1.25 2.09 10.67
C VAL A 29 -1.80 0.80 10.08
N PHE A 30 -3.09 0.80 9.75
CA PHE A 30 -3.71 -0.22 8.90
C PHE A 30 -3.83 0.30 7.47
N TYR A 31 -3.20 -0.40 6.53
CA TYR A 31 -3.29 -0.07 5.10
C TYR A 31 -4.03 -1.16 4.34
N VAL A 32 -5.10 -0.77 3.64
CA VAL A 32 -5.94 -1.64 2.82
C VAL A 32 -5.74 -1.25 1.35
N PRO A 33 -4.74 -1.80 0.63
CA PRO A 33 -4.56 -1.54 -0.79
C PRO A 33 -5.63 -2.24 -1.63
N ILE A 34 -5.71 -1.85 -2.90
CA ILE A 34 -6.48 -2.59 -3.91
C ILE A 34 -6.03 -4.05 -3.97
N SER A 35 -6.97 -4.95 -4.23
CA SER A 35 -6.75 -6.40 -4.27
C SER A 35 -5.48 -6.82 -5.03
N THR A 36 -4.76 -7.78 -4.46
CA THR A 36 -3.52 -8.37 -5.03
C THR A 36 -3.71 -8.96 -6.42
N GLY A 37 -4.92 -9.41 -6.76
CA GLY A 37 -5.23 -9.95 -8.09
C GLY A 37 -5.19 -8.91 -9.21
N LEU A 38 -5.12 -7.62 -8.88
CA LEU A 38 -5.23 -6.51 -9.84
C LEU A 38 -4.05 -5.54 -9.79
N SER A 39 -3.27 -5.49 -8.70
CA SER A 39 -2.13 -4.60 -8.57
C SER A 39 -1.05 -5.16 -7.64
N SER A 40 0.21 -4.91 -7.98
CA SER A 40 1.38 -5.14 -7.14
C SER A 40 1.56 -4.09 -6.01
N THR A 41 0.58 -3.22 -5.80
CA THR A 41 0.57 -2.26 -4.68
C THR A 41 0.61 -2.98 -3.34
N TYR A 42 -0.13 -4.09 -3.17
CA TYR A 42 -0.10 -4.87 -1.92
C TYR A 42 1.27 -5.47 -1.63
N SER A 43 1.92 -6.08 -2.61
CA SER A 43 3.24 -6.72 -2.40
C SER A 43 4.31 -5.67 -2.11
N THR A 44 4.26 -4.54 -2.81
CA THR A 44 5.11 -3.37 -2.54
C THR A 44 4.92 -2.86 -1.12
N ALA A 45 3.67 -2.64 -0.69
CA ALA A 45 3.36 -2.17 0.66
C ALA A 45 3.80 -3.16 1.75
N SER A 46 3.62 -4.47 1.50
CA SER A 46 4.04 -5.55 2.40
C SER A 46 5.56 -5.58 2.58
N ALA A 47 6.32 -5.39 1.49
CA ALA A 47 7.77 -5.31 1.55
C ALA A 47 8.26 -4.10 2.34
N ILE A 48 7.58 -2.94 2.20
CA ILE A 48 7.88 -1.74 2.99
C ILE A 48 7.55 -1.98 4.47
N ALA A 49 6.37 -2.51 4.79
CA ALA A 49 5.97 -2.79 6.17
C ALA A 49 6.88 -3.79 6.90
N ALA A 50 7.59 -4.64 6.17
CA ALA A 50 8.58 -5.57 6.72
C ALA A 50 9.90 -4.88 7.14
N LYS A 51 10.14 -3.62 6.76
CA LYS A 51 11.33 -2.87 7.20
C LYS A 51 11.34 -2.71 8.72
N PRO A 52 12.53 -2.70 9.37
CA PRO A 52 12.63 -2.61 10.84
C PRO A 52 11.89 -1.43 11.47
N GLU A 53 11.86 -0.28 10.80
CA GLU A 53 11.20 0.94 11.29
C GLU A 53 9.66 0.83 11.38
N PHE A 54 9.05 -0.08 10.61
CA PHE A 54 7.59 -0.28 10.54
C PHE A 54 7.12 -1.59 11.21
N LYS A 55 8.05 -2.45 11.62
CA LYS A 55 7.73 -3.75 12.20
C LYS A 55 6.88 -3.59 13.46
N GLY A 56 5.71 -4.22 13.47
CA GLY A 56 4.75 -4.16 14.58
C GLY A 56 3.99 -2.83 14.68
N LYS A 57 4.18 -1.90 13.73
CA LYS A 57 3.51 -0.60 13.67
C LYS A 57 2.65 -0.42 12.41
N VAL A 58 2.84 -1.27 11.41
CA VAL A 58 2.09 -1.23 10.15
C VAL A 58 1.55 -2.62 9.83
N THR A 59 0.26 -2.71 9.51
CA THR A 59 -0.39 -3.93 9.02
C THR A 59 -0.96 -3.68 7.63
N ILE A 60 -0.60 -4.55 6.68
CA ILE A 60 -1.16 -4.54 5.33
C ILE A 60 -2.26 -5.60 5.28
N TYR A 61 -3.45 -5.22 4.84
CA TYR A 61 -4.60 -6.10 4.75
C TYR A 61 -5.07 -6.19 3.29
N ASP A 62 -4.99 -7.38 2.70
CA ASP A 62 -5.59 -7.63 1.39
C ASP A 62 -7.10 -7.79 1.59
N SER A 63 -7.87 -6.82 1.11
CA SER A 63 -9.32 -6.90 1.19
C SER A 63 -9.90 -7.92 0.22
N HIS A 64 -9.16 -8.31 -0.82
CA HIS A 64 -9.67 -9.03 -2.00
C HIS A 64 -10.81 -8.34 -2.75
N TYR A 65 -11.20 -7.13 -2.33
CA TYR A 65 -12.24 -6.33 -2.96
C TYR A 65 -11.64 -5.22 -3.81
N ILE A 66 -12.45 -4.79 -4.76
CA ILE A 66 -12.32 -3.50 -5.44
C ILE A 66 -13.65 -2.76 -5.35
N THR A 67 -13.68 -1.52 -5.84
CA THR A 67 -14.95 -0.77 -5.92
C THR A 67 -16.01 -1.60 -6.67
N PRO A 68 -17.30 -1.34 -6.45
CA PRO A 68 -18.37 -1.87 -7.30
C PRO A 68 -18.11 -1.61 -8.80
#